data_AF-A0A9N9GQT4-F1
#
_entry.id   AF-A0A9N9GQT4-F1
#
_cell.length_a   1.000
_cell.length_b   1.000
_cell.length_c   1.000
_cell.angle_alpha   90.00
_cell.angle_beta   90.00
_cell.angle_gamma   90.00
#
_symmetry.space_group_name_H-M   'P 1'
#
loop_
_entity.id
_entity.type
_entity.pdbx_description
1 polymer ?
#
loop_
_entity_poly.entity_id
_entity_poly.type
_entity_poly.pdbx_seq_one_letter_code
_entity_poly.pdbx_strand_id
1 'polypeptide(L)'
;MVTAPLAPRVKKTEETYQKVTQIEHIVKRPDTYIGSVQVVNDARWVFDKNKEAMTHRLVTFVPGLYKIFDEILVNAADNKIRDPSMDTIKVTIDAADNTISIHNNGQGIPVEVHKKENVYVPELIFGHLLTSSNYDDDEKKVTGGRNGYGAKLYIMGQMSQPKLTTASKKEDFTRITFKPDLGKFGMTTIDKDTEALLVKLVYDLAGSEDEGTKPTLITKILTIDGKLVFASVMGPTDQLVREITETIKKKFKQITPPKPSQIKNHLWIFLNCLIENLAFDSQTKDTLTLQRSAFGSTAVLSDAFVKKMLKTNIIDNIAKLMKVKQEQQLRKTDGWYSKWVKVYIDSNGRRFCKGIGCQRVVNCWKRSFRGISLRGKLLNVREANLKQVSENQEINNIKQILGLQHRKEYKGTESLRYGSLMVMTDQDHDSSHIKGLLINFLEHYYPSLLKLSGFLFEFITPIVKNMKHGKRPTTVEKARISNTTRIWARALATTLENNNIAH
;
A
#
# COMPACT_ATOMS: atom_id res chain seq x y z
N MET A 1 -30.43 34.41 -5.70
CA MET A 1 -29.89 35.55 -4.92
C MET A 1 -29.17 34.96 -3.71
N VAL A 2 -27.85 35.02 -3.66
CA VAL A 2 -27.08 34.61 -2.49
C VAL A 2 -27.16 35.76 -1.49
N THR A 3 -27.93 35.59 -0.42
CA THR A 3 -28.01 36.56 0.68
C THR A 3 -26.62 36.76 1.28
N ALA A 4 -26.18 38.02 1.35
CA ALA A 4 -24.93 38.37 2.00
C ALA A 4 -24.92 37.88 3.46
N PRO A 5 -23.79 37.36 3.98
CA PRO A 5 -23.71 36.94 5.37
C PRO A 5 -23.93 38.15 6.29
N LEU A 6 -24.87 38.01 7.24
CA LEU A 6 -25.17 39.01 8.25
C LEU A 6 -23.89 39.39 9.03
N ALA A 7 -23.71 40.68 9.29
CA ALA A 7 -22.58 41.17 10.07
C ALA A 7 -22.56 40.49 11.46
N PRO A 8 -21.39 40.04 11.94
CA PRO A 8 -21.30 39.32 13.21
C PRO A 8 -21.69 40.23 14.38
N ARG A 9 -22.72 39.82 15.13
CA ARG A 9 -23.14 40.47 16.37
C ARG A 9 -21.96 40.51 17.35
N VAL A 10 -21.65 41.69 17.88
CA VAL A 10 -20.69 41.85 18.98
C VAL A 10 -21.28 41.15 20.21
N LYS A 11 -20.69 40.02 20.57
CA LYS A 11 -21.07 39.24 21.75
C LYS A 11 -20.54 39.92 23.00
N LYS A 12 -21.30 39.89 24.10
CA LYS A 12 -20.80 40.30 25.41
C LYS A 12 -19.70 39.33 25.90
N THR A 13 -18.86 39.77 26.83
CA THR A 13 -17.77 38.95 27.38
C THR A 13 -18.29 37.62 27.94
N GLU A 14 -19.40 37.65 28.66
CA GLU A 14 -20.06 36.49 29.28
C GLU A 14 -20.71 35.56 28.24
N GLU A 15 -21.14 36.09 27.09
CA GLU A 15 -21.64 35.29 25.96
C GLU A 15 -20.49 34.63 25.19
N THR A 16 -19.30 35.22 25.24
CA THR A 16 -18.09 34.78 24.54
C THR A 16 -17.38 33.67 25.31
N TYR A 17 -17.22 33.83 26.63
CA TYR A 17 -16.53 32.86 27.49
C TYR A 17 -17.54 32.10 28.36
N GLN A 18 -17.86 30.88 27.95
CA GLN A 18 -18.85 30.04 28.62
C GLN A 18 -18.18 28.89 29.37
N LYS A 19 -18.62 28.65 30.61
CA LYS A 19 -18.33 27.42 31.36
C LYS A 19 -19.53 26.49 31.22
N VAL A 20 -19.28 25.27 30.79
CA VAL A 20 -20.31 24.22 30.64
C VAL A 20 -20.00 23.05 31.56
N THR A 21 -21.03 22.32 31.96
CA THR A 21 -20.85 21.05 32.69
C THR A 21 -20.32 19.97 31.76
N GLN A 22 -19.81 18.85 32.31
CA GLN A 22 -19.30 17.75 31.50
C GLN A 22 -20.39 17.14 30.59
N ILE A 23 -21.61 17.01 31.10
CA ILE A 23 -22.78 16.51 30.36
C ILE A 23 -23.13 17.47 29.22
N GLU A 24 -23.21 18.78 29.51
CA GLU A 24 -23.46 19.79 28.48
C GLU A 24 -22.38 19.80 27.40
N HIS A 25 -21.11 19.57 27.78
CA HIS A 25 -20.02 19.48 26.83
C HIS A 25 -20.16 18.27 25.91
N ILE A 26 -20.48 17.08 26.45
CA ILE A 26 -20.71 15.86 25.66
C ILE A 26 -21.83 16.07 24.65
N VAL A 27 -22.94 16.69 25.07
CA VAL A 27 -24.07 16.97 24.17
C VAL A 27 -23.72 18.03 23.12
N LYS A 28 -22.97 19.07 23.49
CA LYS A 28 -22.57 20.14 22.56
C LYS A 28 -21.46 19.71 21.59
N ARG A 29 -20.57 18.81 22.01
CA ARG A 29 -19.35 18.39 21.31
C ARG A 29 -19.17 16.87 21.40
N PRO A 30 -20.05 16.08 20.75
CA PRO A 30 -20.03 14.63 20.84
C PRO A 30 -18.79 13.98 20.18
N ASP A 31 -18.16 14.67 19.22
CA ASP A 31 -17.09 14.16 18.38
C ASP A 31 -15.93 13.51 19.16
N THR A 32 -15.52 14.09 20.28
CA THR A 32 -14.40 13.58 21.10
C THR A 32 -14.77 12.37 21.95
N TYR A 33 -16.07 12.06 22.07
CA TYR A 33 -16.58 11.00 22.94
C TYR A 33 -17.10 9.81 22.14
N ILE A 34 -17.95 10.07 21.15
CA ILE A 34 -18.60 9.03 20.33
C ILE A 34 -18.24 9.14 18.83
N GLY A 35 -17.49 10.18 18.43
CA GLY A 35 -17.27 10.49 17.03
C GLY A 35 -18.37 11.38 16.44
N SER A 36 -18.25 11.67 15.14
CA SER A 36 -19.15 12.60 14.44
C SER A 36 -20.61 12.15 14.49
N VAL A 37 -21.50 13.10 14.76
CA VAL A 37 -22.97 12.93 14.63
C VAL A 37 -23.50 13.29 13.24
N GLN A 38 -22.61 13.68 12.32
CA GLN A 38 -22.97 13.94 10.93
C GLN A 38 -22.99 12.65 10.12
N VAL A 39 -23.87 12.61 9.12
CA VAL A 39 -23.94 11.51 8.17
C VAL A 39 -22.66 11.48 7.32
N VAL A 40 -22.06 10.30 7.20
CA VAL A 40 -20.86 10.04 6.40
C VAL A 40 -21.18 8.99 5.33
N ASN A 41 -20.63 9.20 4.14
CA ASN A 41 -20.63 8.23 3.05
C ASN A 41 -19.22 7.67 2.90
N ASP A 42 -19.04 6.38 3.20
CA ASP A 42 -17.73 5.73 3.20
C ASP A 42 -17.83 4.30 2.67
N ALA A 43 -16.76 3.79 2.05
CA ALA A 43 -16.72 2.42 1.59
C ALA A 43 -16.40 1.50 2.78
N ARG A 44 -17.31 0.58 3.11
CA ARG A 44 -17.18 -0.31 4.27
C ARG A 44 -17.52 -1.74 3.90
N TRP A 45 -16.92 -2.66 4.65
CA TRP A 45 -17.34 -4.05 4.68
C TRP A 45 -18.62 -4.18 5.50
N VAL A 46 -19.65 -4.77 4.90
CA VAL A 46 -20.90 -5.15 5.57
C VAL A 46 -21.26 -6.59 5.23
N PHE A 47 -22.02 -7.24 6.09
CA PHE A 47 -22.51 -8.59 5.81
C PHE A 47 -23.73 -8.53 4.89
N ASP A 48 -23.65 -9.17 3.73
CA ASP A 48 -24.78 -9.32 2.81
C ASP A 48 -25.49 -10.65 3.10
N LYS A 49 -26.67 -10.57 3.71
CA LYS A 49 -27.50 -11.73 4.09
C LYS A 49 -27.83 -12.63 2.88
N ASN A 50 -27.96 -12.07 1.67
CA ASN A 50 -28.34 -12.85 0.49
C ASN A 50 -27.16 -13.66 -0.07
N LYS A 51 -25.94 -13.14 0.08
CA LYS A 51 -24.71 -13.79 -0.38
C LYS A 51 -24.03 -14.62 0.71
N GLU A 52 -24.52 -14.50 1.94
CA GLU A 52 -23.90 -15.04 3.15
C GLU A 52 -22.40 -14.67 3.25
N ALA A 53 -22.06 -13.46 2.82
CA ALA A 53 -20.67 -13.04 2.66
C ALA A 53 -20.47 -11.55 2.98
N MET A 54 -19.27 -11.21 3.46
CA MET A 54 -18.84 -9.83 3.59
C MET A 54 -18.72 -9.19 2.20
N THR A 55 -19.32 -8.01 2.02
CA THR A 55 -19.27 -7.23 0.78
C THR A 55 -18.76 -5.83 1.07
N HIS A 56 -17.81 -5.36 0.27
CA HIS A 56 -17.30 -3.99 0.34
C HIS A 56 -18.17 -3.08 -0.53
N ARG A 57 -18.89 -2.13 0.08
CA ARG A 57 -19.75 -1.20 -0.64
C ARG A 57 -19.78 0.17 0.03
N LEU A 58 -20.23 1.17 -0.72
CA LEU A 58 -20.53 2.48 -0.15
C LEU A 58 -21.71 2.32 0.83
N VAL A 59 -21.56 2.88 2.02
CA VAL A 59 -22.59 2.93 3.06
C VAL A 59 -22.76 4.34 3.55
N THR A 60 -24.01 4.70 3.87
CA THR A 60 -24.36 5.96 4.51
C THR A 60 -24.69 5.69 5.98
N PHE A 61 -23.95 6.27 6.92
CA PHE A 61 -24.17 6.03 8.35
C PHE A 61 -23.69 7.19 9.22
N VAL A 62 -24.08 7.16 10.49
CA VAL A 62 -23.63 8.13 11.50
C VAL A 62 -22.62 7.48 12.46
N PRO A 63 -21.34 7.90 12.46
CA PRO A 63 -20.30 7.31 13.30
C PRO A 63 -20.64 7.29 14.80
N GLY A 64 -21.27 8.35 15.31
CA GLY A 64 -21.71 8.44 16.70
C GLY A 64 -22.62 7.30 17.13
N LEU A 65 -23.62 6.96 16.32
CA LEU A 65 -24.55 5.86 16.60
C LEU A 65 -23.85 4.49 16.54
N TYR A 66 -23.02 4.29 15.52
CA TYR A 66 -22.20 3.09 15.38
C TYR A 66 -21.30 2.87 16.61
N LYS A 67 -20.68 3.94 17.12
CA LYS A 67 -19.78 3.87 18.28
C LYS A 67 -20.51 3.62 19.60
N ILE A 68 -21.71 4.17 19.78
CA ILE A 68 -22.54 3.89 20.96
C ILE A 68 -22.86 2.39 21.05
N PHE A 69 -23.29 1.80 19.94
CA PHE A 69 -23.57 0.37 19.88
C PHE A 69 -22.32 -0.47 20.16
N ASP A 70 -21.18 -0.10 19.54
CA ASP A 70 -19.88 -0.74 19.77
C ASP A 70 -19.48 -0.76 21.26
N GLU A 71 -19.63 0.34 21.99
CA GLU A 71 -19.28 0.37 23.43
C GLU A 71 -20.13 -0.60 24.26
N ILE A 72 -21.43 -0.73 23.97
CA ILE A 72 -22.29 -1.67 24.71
C ILE A 72 -21.95 -3.12 24.33
N LEU A 73 -21.69 -3.38 23.05
CA LEU A 73 -21.30 -4.69 22.55
C LEU A 73 -19.95 -5.15 23.14
N VAL A 74 -18.96 -4.26 23.20
CA VAL A 74 -17.64 -4.54 23.80
C VAL A 74 -17.77 -4.80 25.30
N ASN A 75 -18.66 -4.10 26.01
CA ASN A 75 -18.90 -4.40 27.44
C ASN A 75 -19.49 -5.81 27.65
N ALA A 76 -20.37 -6.27 26.76
CA ALA A 76 -20.88 -7.64 26.81
C ALA A 76 -19.76 -8.65 26.53
N ALA A 77 -18.88 -8.37 25.57
CA ALA A 77 -17.71 -9.20 25.28
C ALA A 77 -16.71 -9.27 26.46
N ASP A 78 -16.42 -8.12 27.09
CA ASP A 78 -15.58 -8.01 28.29
C ASP A 78 -16.08 -8.90 29.43
N ASN A 79 -17.38 -9.23 29.46
CA ASN A 79 -17.93 -10.09 30.50
C ASN A 79 -17.45 -11.54 30.41
N LYS A 80 -17.03 -12.06 29.23
CA LYS A 80 -16.41 -13.40 29.21
C LYS A 80 -15.12 -13.45 30.01
N ILE A 81 -14.32 -12.39 29.92
CA ILE A 81 -13.02 -12.33 30.60
C ILE A 81 -13.24 -12.40 32.11
N ARG A 82 -14.32 -11.78 32.59
CA ARG A 82 -14.76 -11.83 33.99
C ARG A 82 -15.37 -13.18 34.36
N ASP A 83 -16.25 -13.68 33.50
CA ASP A 83 -16.94 -14.96 33.67
C ASP A 83 -16.71 -15.88 32.45
N PRO A 84 -15.74 -16.80 32.56
CA PRO A 84 -15.46 -17.77 31.52
C PRO A 84 -16.62 -18.72 31.20
N SER A 85 -17.70 -18.76 31.98
CA SER A 85 -18.88 -19.60 31.71
C SER A 85 -19.85 -18.96 30.71
N MET A 86 -19.79 -17.65 30.48
CA MET A 86 -20.65 -16.94 29.52
C MET A 86 -20.49 -17.51 28.11
N ASP A 87 -21.54 -18.01 27.48
CA ASP A 87 -21.46 -18.62 26.14
C ASP A 87 -22.29 -17.89 25.07
N THR A 88 -23.17 -16.96 25.49
CA THR A 88 -24.19 -16.41 24.63
C THR A 88 -24.25 -14.89 24.74
N ILE A 89 -24.09 -14.22 23.59
CA ILE A 89 -24.47 -12.82 23.40
C ILE A 89 -25.58 -12.78 22.35
N LYS A 90 -26.71 -12.17 22.69
CA LYS A 90 -27.85 -11.98 21.79
C LYS A 90 -28.07 -10.51 21.52
N VAL A 91 -28.00 -10.13 20.26
CA VAL A 91 -28.30 -8.79 19.77
C VAL A 91 -29.63 -8.79 19.04
N THR A 92 -30.49 -7.84 19.35
CA THR A 92 -31.79 -7.62 18.69
C THR A 92 -31.87 -6.17 18.27
N ILE A 93 -32.06 -5.92 16.98
CA ILE A 93 -32.22 -4.60 16.39
C ILE A 93 -33.63 -4.54 15.83
N ASP A 94 -34.47 -3.71 16.42
CA ASP A 94 -35.81 -3.43 15.93
C ASP A 94 -35.82 -2.05 15.25
N ALA A 95 -35.79 -2.07 13.92
CA ALA A 95 -35.82 -0.85 13.12
C ALA A 95 -37.21 -0.18 13.11
N ALA A 96 -38.28 -0.91 13.41
CA ALA A 96 -39.63 -0.34 13.47
C ALA A 96 -39.80 0.49 14.75
N ASP A 97 -39.35 -0.05 15.89
CA ASP A 97 -39.41 0.64 17.17
C ASP A 97 -38.19 1.52 17.47
N ASN A 98 -37.18 1.46 16.59
CA ASN A 98 -35.86 2.08 16.77
C ASN A 98 -35.20 1.65 18.10
N THR A 99 -35.34 0.37 18.46
CA THR A 99 -34.76 -0.16 19.70
C THR A 99 -33.64 -1.15 19.40
N ILE A 100 -32.63 -1.14 20.26
CA ILE A 100 -31.50 -2.05 20.19
C ILE A 100 -31.36 -2.70 21.57
N SER A 101 -31.28 -4.03 21.59
CA SER A 101 -31.09 -4.80 22.81
C SER A 101 -29.87 -5.70 22.68
N ILE A 102 -28.98 -5.63 23.66
CA ILE A 102 -27.81 -6.50 23.79
C ILE A 102 -27.96 -7.26 25.11
N HIS A 103 -28.00 -8.58 25.02
CA HIS A 103 -28.11 -9.50 26.14
C HIS A 103 -26.84 -10.35 26.18
N ASN A 104 -26.29 -10.57 27.36
CA ASN A 104 -25.29 -11.60 27.61
C ASN A 104 -25.69 -12.41 28.86
N ASN A 105 -25.43 -13.72 28.83
CA ASN A 105 -25.51 -14.55 30.02
C ASN A 105 -24.22 -14.47 30.85
N GLY A 106 -24.11 -15.34 31.84
CA GLY A 106 -23.01 -15.34 32.80
C GLY A 106 -23.24 -14.36 33.95
N GLN A 107 -22.21 -14.18 34.76
CA GLN A 107 -22.25 -13.36 35.97
C GLN A 107 -22.82 -11.97 35.66
N GLY A 108 -23.91 -11.64 36.35
CA GLY A 108 -24.59 -10.36 36.24
C GLY A 108 -23.89 -9.25 37.01
N ILE A 109 -24.47 -8.06 36.95
CA ILE A 109 -24.02 -6.92 37.75
C ILE A 109 -24.55 -7.09 39.19
N PRO A 110 -23.71 -6.91 40.22
CA PRO A 110 -24.15 -6.98 41.61
C PRO A 110 -25.30 -6.01 41.91
N VAL A 111 -26.39 -6.50 42.46
CA VAL A 111 -27.56 -5.67 42.85
C VAL A 111 -27.46 -5.31 44.33
N GLU A 112 -26.46 -4.48 44.65
CA GLU A 112 -26.19 -4.02 46.02
C GLU A 112 -25.89 -2.52 46.06
N VAL A 113 -26.00 -1.93 47.26
CA VAL A 113 -25.68 -0.51 47.48
C VAL A 113 -24.17 -0.35 47.67
N HIS A 114 -23.57 0.52 46.86
CA HIS A 114 -22.15 0.82 46.97
C HIS A 114 -21.86 1.66 48.22
N LYS A 115 -21.13 1.10 49.19
CA LYS A 115 -20.93 1.69 50.53
C LYS A 115 -20.37 3.12 50.55
N LYS A 116 -19.57 3.49 49.54
CA LYS A 116 -18.95 4.83 49.46
C LYS A 116 -19.84 5.85 48.76
N GLU A 117 -20.53 5.42 47.71
CA GLU A 117 -21.29 6.33 46.82
C GLU A 117 -22.79 6.35 47.18
N ASN A 118 -23.24 5.48 48.09
CA ASN A 118 -24.60 5.39 48.63
C ASN A 118 -25.71 5.24 47.58
N VAL A 119 -25.38 4.64 46.42
CA VAL A 119 -26.31 4.31 45.33
C VAL A 119 -26.13 2.85 44.94
N TYR A 120 -27.11 2.28 44.22
CA TYR A 120 -26.99 0.92 43.70
C TYR A 120 -25.86 0.82 42.68
N VAL A 121 -25.11 -0.29 42.68
CA VAL A 121 -24.01 -0.51 41.71
C VAL A 121 -24.48 -0.35 40.24
N PRO A 122 -25.63 -0.90 39.80
CA PRO A 122 -26.16 -0.65 38.45
C PRO A 122 -26.39 0.84 38.15
N GLU A 123 -26.91 1.60 39.11
CA GLU A 123 -27.10 3.05 38.97
C GLU A 123 -25.75 3.76 38.85
N LEU A 124 -24.78 3.40 39.69
CA LEU A 124 -23.44 3.98 39.67
C LEU A 124 -22.74 3.78 38.32
N ILE A 125 -22.74 2.56 37.79
CA ILE A 125 -21.96 2.22 36.59
C ILE A 125 -22.66 2.59 35.27
N PHE A 126 -23.96 2.92 35.29
CA PHE A 126 -24.70 3.32 34.09
C PHE A 126 -25.19 4.77 34.11
N GLY A 127 -25.39 5.35 35.29
CA GLY A 127 -25.92 6.70 35.47
C GLY A 127 -24.86 7.77 35.71
N HIS A 128 -23.72 7.40 36.30
CA HIS A 128 -22.67 8.35 36.64
C HIS A 128 -21.48 8.23 35.69
N LEU A 129 -21.11 9.36 35.08
CA LEU A 129 -19.87 9.47 34.31
C LEU A 129 -18.65 9.11 35.16
N LEU A 130 -17.55 8.72 34.50
CA LEU A 130 -16.26 8.44 35.15
C LEU A 130 -16.33 7.30 36.16
N THR A 131 -17.19 6.31 35.96
CA THR A 131 -17.21 5.08 36.77
C THR A 131 -16.72 3.88 35.95
N SER A 132 -15.83 3.07 36.51
CA SER A 132 -15.22 1.92 35.84
C SER A 132 -14.69 0.94 36.87
N SER A 133 -14.69 -0.35 36.56
CA SER A 133 -13.94 -1.37 37.32
C SER A 133 -12.46 -1.45 36.90
N ASN A 134 -12.06 -0.66 35.89
CA ASN A 134 -10.78 -0.77 35.22
C ASN A 134 -9.86 0.44 35.51
N TYR A 135 -9.99 1.04 36.70
CA TYR A 135 -9.12 2.13 37.16
C TYR A 135 -7.90 1.68 37.97
N ASP A 136 -7.89 0.43 38.40
CA ASP A 136 -6.69 -0.17 38.97
C ASP A 136 -5.80 -0.66 37.82
N ASP A 137 -4.76 0.11 37.52
CA ASP A 137 -3.73 -0.18 36.51
C ASP A 137 -2.62 -1.12 37.05
N ASP A 138 -2.59 -1.43 38.36
CA ASP A 138 -1.66 -2.42 38.93
C ASP A 138 -2.06 -3.86 38.54
N GLU A 139 -3.36 -4.06 38.25
CA GLU A 139 -3.88 -5.28 37.64
C GLU A 139 -3.73 -5.24 36.11
N LYS A 140 -2.91 -6.14 35.58
CA LYS A 140 -2.81 -6.33 34.13
C LYS A 140 -4.12 -6.82 33.55
N LYS A 141 -4.83 -5.94 32.83
CA LYS A 141 -6.14 -6.23 32.25
C LYS A 141 -6.04 -6.27 30.72
N VAL A 142 -6.80 -7.20 30.15
CA VAL A 142 -6.96 -7.38 28.69
C VAL A 142 -8.35 -6.97 28.22
N THR A 143 -9.08 -6.19 29.02
CA THR A 143 -10.44 -5.70 28.73
C THR A 143 -10.44 -4.39 27.93
N GLY A 144 -11.51 -4.12 27.19
CA GLY A 144 -11.64 -2.97 26.30
C GLY A 144 -12.11 -1.69 26.99
N GLY A 145 -12.82 -1.82 28.12
CA GLY A 145 -13.18 -0.68 28.96
C GLY A 145 -11.96 -0.07 29.65
N ARG A 146 -11.77 1.26 29.57
CA ARG A 146 -10.68 1.95 30.30
C ARG A 146 -11.14 3.24 30.97
N ASN A 147 -11.77 4.12 30.19
CA ASN A 147 -12.01 5.51 30.62
C ASN A 147 -13.36 5.75 31.33
N GLY A 148 -14.19 4.73 31.53
CA GLY A 148 -15.45 4.86 32.28
C GLY A 148 -16.58 5.66 31.61
N TYR A 149 -16.48 5.94 30.30
CA TYR A 149 -17.50 6.72 29.55
C TYR A 149 -18.54 5.85 28.82
N GLY A 150 -18.12 4.74 28.19
CA GLY A 150 -18.86 4.01 27.15
C GLY A 150 -20.37 3.87 27.36
N ALA A 151 -20.79 3.10 28.37
CA ALA A 151 -22.21 2.85 28.61
C ALA A 151 -23.01 4.11 29.00
N LYS A 152 -22.37 5.13 29.57
CA LYS A 152 -23.02 6.34 30.09
C LYS A 152 -23.25 7.41 29.03
N LEU A 153 -22.41 7.45 27.99
CA LEU A 153 -22.53 8.41 26.88
C LEU A 153 -23.91 8.32 26.20
N TYR A 154 -24.59 7.19 26.36
CA TYR A 154 -25.95 6.96 25.89
C TYR A 154 -27.04 7.23 26.95
N ILE A 155 -26.80 6.88 28.23
CA ILE A 155 -27.85 6.79 29.27
C ILE A 155 -28.21 8.15 29.90
N MET A 156 -27.77 9.28 29.33
CA MET A 156 -28.06 10.63 29.85
C MET A 156 -29.52 11.12 29.66
N GLY A 157 -30.49 10.21 29.74
CA GLY A 157 -31.91 10.49 29.90
C GLY A 157 -32.33 10.55 31.37
N GLN A 158 -33.62 10.73 31.62
CA GLN A 158 -34.18 10.63 32.97
C GLN A 158 -34.12 9.17 33.44
N MET A 159 -33.25 8.88 34.42
CA MET A 159 -33.23 7.59 35.10
C MET A 159 -34.39 7.50 36.09
N SER A 160 -35.23 6.48 35.95
CA SER A 160 -36.20 6.11 36.98
C SER A 160 -35.52 5.32 38.09
N GLN A 161 -36.10 5.36 39.30
CA GLN A 161 -35.67 4.51 40.41
C GLN A 161 -35.68 3.02 40.01
N PRO A 162 -34.66 2.23 40.42
CA PRO A 162 -34.56 0.83 40.06
C PRO A 162 -35.73 0.03 40.62
N LYS A 163 -36.38 -0.77 39.78
CA LYS A 163 -37.42 -1.70 40.22
C LYS A 163 -36.78 -3.04 40.58
N LEU A 164 -36.80 -3.38 41.87
CA LEU A 164 -36.27 -4.64 42.40
C LEU A 164 -37.37 -5.69 42.49
N THR A 165 -37.08 -6.90 42.03
CA THR A 165 -37.96 -8.06 42.11
C THR A 165 -37.15 -9.30 42.42
N THR A 166 -37.73 -10.26 43.14
CA THR A 166 -37.10 -11.57 43.38
C THR A 166 -36.94 -12.32 42.05
N ALA A 167 -35.73 -12.72 41.72
CA ALA A 167 -35.45 -13.50 40.51
C ALA A 167 -35.99 -14.94 40.67
N SER A 168 -36.78 -15.40 39.69
CA SER A 168 -37.36 -16.75 39.66
C SER A 168 -36.58 -17.75 38.80
N LYS A 169 -35.60 -17.27 38.02
CA LYS A 169 -34.75 -18.08 37.13
C LYS A 169 -33.38 -18.32 37.75
N LYS A 170 -32.77 -19.47 37.42
CA LYS A 170 -31.46 -19.92 37.91
C LYS A 170 -30.25 -19.25 37.23
N GLU A 171 -30.45 -18.58 36.10
CA GLU A 171 -29.34 -18.07 35.29
C GLU A 171 -29.26 -16.54 35.36
N ASP A 172 -28.07 -16.07 35.73
CA ASP A 172 -27.71 -14.66 35.72
C ASP A 172 -27.55 -14.15 34.28
N PHE A 173 -27.93 -12.90 34.06
CA PHE A 173 -27.74 -12.23 32.79
C PHE A 173 -27.66 -10.72 32.96
N THR A 174 -27.09 -10.06 31.97
CA THR A 174 -27.18 -8.61 31.80
C THR A 174 -27.86 -8.32 30.47
N ARG A 175 -28.84 -7.42 30.46
CA ARG A 175 -29.51 -6.96 29.24
C ARG A 175 -29.63 -5.46 29.23
N ILE A 176 -29.02 -4.84 28.23
CA ILE A 176 -29.10 -3.40 27.97
C ILE A 176 -29.98 -3.20 26.75
N THR A 177 -31.12 -2.55 26.95
CA THR A 177 -32.05 -2.19 25.87
C THR A 177 -32.12 -0.68 25.79
N PHE A 178 -32.00 -0.16 24.58
CA PHE A 178 -31.92 1.27 24.36
C PHE A 178 -32.59 1.73 23.07
N LYS A 179 -33.09 2.97 23.08
CA LYS A 179 -33.70 3.66 21.93
C LYS A 179 -32.86 4.91 21.59
N PRO A 180 -32.02 4.88 20.55
CA PRO A 180 -31.22 6.03 20.15
C PRO A 180 -32.07 7.29 19.96
N ASP A 181 -31.58 8.43 20.44
CA ASP A 181 -32.15 9.73 20.11
C ASP A 181 -31.76 10.10 18.67
N LEU A 182 -32.44 9.48 17.71
CA LEU A 182 -32.14 9.58 16.29
C LEU A 182 -32.18 11.03 15.78
N GLY A 183 -32.97 11.91 16.41
CA GLY A 183 -33.00 13.34 16.09
C GLY A 183 -31.64 14.01 16.27
N LYS A 184 -30.86 13.64 17.29
CA LYS A 184 -29.49 14.15 17.49
C LYS A 184 -28.50 13.67 16.43
N PHE A 185 -28.81 12.57 15.75
CA PHE A 185 -28.02 12.02 14.65
C PHE A 185 -28.55 12.43 13.27
N GLY A 186 -29.59 13.28 13.20
CA GLY A 186 -30.23 13.65 11.94
C GLY A 186 -30.96 12.49 11.25
N MET A 187 -31.40 11.50 12.02
CA MET A 187 -32.06 10.28 11.55
C MET A 187 -33.50 10.20 12.05
N THR A 188 -34.35 9.50 11.32
CA THR A 188 -35.74 9.21 11.73
C THR A 188 -35.93 7.74 12.12
N THR A 189 -35.20 6.85 11.45
CA THR A 189 -35.25 5.40 11.64
C THR A 189 -33.85 4.82 11.53
N ILE A 190 -33.62 3.65 12.12
CA ILE A 190 -32.42 2.86 11.85
C ILE A 190 -32.52 2.33 10.42
N ASP A 191 -31.78 2.94 9.49
CA ASP A 191 -31.78 2.54 8.09
C ASP A 191 -31.00 1.22 7.84
N LYS A 192 -31.14 0.67 6.63
CA LYS A 192 -30.53 -0.60 6.24
C LYS A 192 -29.00 -0.58 6.25
N ASP A 193 -28.39 0.57 5.99
CA ASP A 193 -26.92 0.69 5.96
C ASP A 193 -26.36 0.69 7.38
N THR A 194 -27.01 1.43 8.27
CA THR A 194 -26.74 1.43 9.69
C THR A 194 -26.95 0.03 10.27
N GLU A 195 -28.10 -0.61 10.02
CA GLU A 195 -28.36 -1.99 10.45
C GLU A 195 -27.26 -2.95 9.97
N ALA A 196 -26.88 -2.88 8.69
CA ALA A 196 -25.86 -3.75 8.12
C ALA A 196 -24.48 -3.57 8.79
N LEU A 197 -24.13 -2.34 9.18
CA LEU A 197 -22.91 -2.06 9.93
C LEU A 197 -22.96 -2.58 11.37
N LEU A 198 -24.10 -2.43 12.06
CA LEU A 198 -24.29 -2.98 13.39
C LEU A 198 -24.26 -4.51 13.39
N VAL A 199 -24.89 -5.14 12.39
CA VAL A 199 -24.82 -6.61 12.19
C VAL A 199 -23.38 -7.03 11.91
N LYS A 200 -22.65 -6.29 11.07
CA LYS A 200 -21.25 -6.58 10.79
C LYS A 200 -20.38 -6.49 12.06
N LEU A 201 -20.65 -5.54 12.96
CA LEU A 201 -20.01 -5.48 14.29
C LEU A 201 -20.23 -6.75 15.12
N VAL A 202 -21.44 -7.33 15.07
CA VAL A 202 -21.74 -8.61 15.74
C VAL A 202 -20.94 -9.75 15.12
N TYR A 203 -20.82 -9.81 13.79
CA TYR A 203 -19.97 -10.81 13.12
C TYR A 203 -18.49 -10.64 13.44
N ASP A 204 -18.00 -9.39 13.56
CA ASP A 204 -16.61 -9.17 13.94
C ASP A 204 -16.34 -9.66 15.36
N LEU A 205 -17.30 -9.46 16.29
CA LEU A 205 -17.21 -10.02 17.63
C LEU A 205 -17.26 -11.54 17.60
N ALA A 206 -18.15 -12.15 16.82
CA ALA A 206 -18.22 -13.61 16.74
C ALA A 206 -16.94 -14.22 16.11
N GLY A 207 -16.35 -13.57 15.11
CA GLY A 207 -15.15 -14.05 14.42
C GLY A 207 -13.84 -13.78 15.14
N SER A 208 -13.84 -12.95 16.19
CA SER A 208 -12.69 -12.80 17.09
C SER A 208 -12.62 -13.89 18.17
N GLU A 209 -13.65 -14.74 18.25
CA GLU A 209 -13.72 -15.89 19.14
C GLU A 209 -13.11 -17.11 18.46
N ASP A 210 -12.02 -17.66 19.01
CA ASP A 210 -11.42 -18.89 18.50
C ASP A 210 -12.29 -20.12 18.86
N GLU A 211 -12.47 -21.05 17.92
CA GLU A 211 -13.01 -22.39 18.19
C GLU A 211 -12.06 -23.16 19.15
N GLY A 212 -12.30 -23.02 20.46
CA GLY A 212 -11.58 -23.74 21.52
C GLY A 212 -10.85 -22.86 22.54
N THR A 213 -10.86 -21.53 22.39
CA THR A 213 -10.24 -20.61 23.35
C THR A 213 -11.23 -19.55 23.82
N LYS A 214 -11.13 -19.21 25.11
CA LYS A 214 -12.04 -18.29 25.81
C LYS A 214 -12.02 -16.90 25.16
N PRO A 215 -13.18 -16.24 24.96
CA PRO A 215 -13.27 -14.88 24.51
C PRO A 215 -12.36 -13.95 25.24
N THR A 216 -11.48 -13.35 24.45
CA THR A 216 -10.54 -12.37 24.91
C THR A 216 -10.48 -11.25 23.88
N LEU A 217 -10.44 -10.04 24.40
CA LEU A 217 -10.85 -8.81 23.76
C LEU A 217 -10.07 -8.48 22.48
N ILE A 218 -10.86 -8.02 21.52
CA ILE A 218 -10.51 -7.70 20.14
C ILE A 218 -9.69 -6.40 20.06
N THR A 219 -8.47 -6.47 19.53
CA THR A 219 -7.92 -5.31 18.81
C THR A 219 -8.46 -5.37 17.39
N LYS A 220 -9.61 -4.72 17.14
CA LYS A 220 -10.24 -4.73 15.82
C LYS A 220 -9.45 -3.84 14.86
N ILE A 221 -8.37 -4.37 14.29
CA ILE A 221 -7.63 -3.68 13.23
C ILE A 221 -8.27 -4.06 11.90
N LEU A 222 -9.35 -3.36 11.55
CA LEU A 222 -9.82 -3.35 10.17
C LEU A 222 -8.85 -2.49 9.36
N THR A 223 -8.13 -3.11 8.45
CA THR A 223 -7.40 -2.39 7.42
C THR A 223 -8.41 -1.91 6.38
N ILE A 224 -8.68 -0.61 6.30
CA ILE A 224 -9.41 0.02 5.19
C ILE A 224 -8.41 0.89 4.43
N ASP A 225 -8.30 0.64 3.12
CA ASP A 225 -7.65 1.50 2.13
C ASP A 225 -6.21 1.95 2.40
N GLY A 226 -5.29 0.98 2.58
CA GLY A 226 -3.85 1.22 2.39
C GLY A 226 -3.19 2.20 3.38
N LYS A 227 -3.93 2.69 4.39
CA LYS A 227 -3.37 3.33 5.58
C LYS A 227 -3.30 2.27 6.67
N LEU A 228 -2.08 1.76 6.91
CA LEU A 228 -1.82 0.92 8.08
C LEU A 228 -2.11 1.73 9.33
N VAL A 229 -3.25 1.46 9.94
CA VAL A 229 -3.55 1.90 11.28
C VAL A 229 -2.91 0.84 12.21
N PHE A 230 -1.77 1.21 12.80
CA PHE A 230 -1.13 0.67 14.01
C PHE A 230 0.27 0.05 14.00
N ALA A 231 1.03 0.52 14.99
CA ALA A 231 2.33 0.04 15.42
C ALA A 231 2.32 -1.47 15.78
N SER A 232 1.17 -2.03 16.17
CA SER A 232 0.99 -3.45 16.48
C SER A 232 1.06 -4.38 15.26
N VAL A 233 0.60 -3.91 14.09
CA VAL A 233 0.59 -4.67 12.84
C VAL A 233 1.99 -4.87 12.27
N MET A 234 2.91 -3.94 12.56
CA MET A 234 4.18 -3.95 11.83
C MET A 234 5.16 -5.04 12.29
N GLY A 235 5.01 -5.71 13.45
CA GLY A 235 5.91 -6.83 13.79
C GLY A 235 5.82 -7.99 12.77
N PRO A 236 4.68 -8.72 12.74
CA PRO A 236 4.44 -9.78 11.77
C PRO A 236 4.52 -9.32 10.31
N THR A 237 4.00 -8.12 10.01
CA THR A 237 4.02 -7.58 8.64
C THR A 237 5.43 -7.24 8.18
N ASP A 238 6.26 -6.64 9.02
CA ASP A 238 7.64 -6.29 8.66
C ASP A 238 8.48 -7.57 8.47
N GLN A 239 8.25 -8.62 9.28
CA GLN A 239 8.84 -9.94 9.06
C GLN A 239 8.48 -10.47 7.67
N LEU A 240 7.19 -10.51 7.33
CA LEU A 240 6.74 -11.00 6.01
C LEU A 240 7.29 -10.16 4.86
N VAL A 241 7.27 -8.83 4.98
CA VAL A 241 7.81 -7.90 3.98
C VAL A 241 9.31 -8.14 3.76
N ARG A 242 10.08 -8.37 4.83
CA ARG A 242 11.50 -8.69 4.75
C ARG A 242 11.74 -9.99 3.97
N GLU A 243 11.03 -11.06 4.33
CA GLU A 243 11.19 -12.37 3.69
C GLU A 243 10.76 -12.35 2.21
N ILE A 244 9.67 -11.63 1.87
CA ILE A 244 9.25 -11.41 0.48
C ILE A 244 10.32 -10.63 -0.29
N THR A 245 10.88 -9.57 0.31
CA THR A 245 11.92 -8.75 -0.31
C THR A 245 13.17 -9.58 -0.63
N GLU A 246 13.64 -10.38 0.32
CA GLU A 246 14.81 -11.25 0.14
C GLU A 246 14.56 -12.35 -0.90
N THR A 247 13.35 -12.91 -0.93
CA THR A 247 13.00 -13.92 -1.94
C THR A 247 12.94 -13.33 -3.34
N ILE A 248 12.39 -12.12 -3.51
CA ILE A 248 12.37 -11.41 -4.80
C ILE A 248 13.80 -11.07 -5.24
N LYS A 249 14.66 -10.58 -4.35
CA LYS A 249 16.08 -10.31 -4.65
C LYS A 249 16.81 -11.55 -5.16
N LYS A 250 16.57 -12.71 -4.53
CA LYS A 250 17.21 -13.99 -4.90
C LYS A 250 16.68 -14.53 -6.23
N LYS A 251 15.36 -14.54 -6.44
CA LYS A 251 14.73 -15.07 -7.65
C LYS A 251 14.87 -14.16 -8.87
N PHE A 252 14.79 -12.84 -8.68
CA PHE A 252 14.73 -11.86 -9.76
C PHE A 252 15.84 -10.81 -9.64
N LYS A 253 17.09 -11.21 -9.90
CA LYS A 253 18.29 -10.35 -9.78
C LYS A 253 18.21 -9.04 -10.60
N GLN A 254 17.46 -9.06 -11.70
CA GLN A 254 17.30 -7.93 -12.62
C GLN A 254 16.31 -6.86 -12.11
N ILE A 255 15.46 -7.23 -11.15
CA ILE A 255 14.41 -6.37 -10.61
C ILE A 255 14.99 -5.60 -9.42
N THR A 256 14.77 -4.28 -9.40
CA THR A 256 15.17 -3.44 -8.27
C THR A 256 14.32 -3.86 -7.07
N PRO A 257 14.94 -4.08 -5.89
CA PRO A 257 14.20 -4.53 -4.72
C PRO A 257 13.01 -3.61 -4.43
N PRO A 258 11.80 -4.16 -4.22
CA PRO A 258 10.62 -3.37 -3.91
C PRO A 258 10.79 -2.64 -2.57
N LYS A 259 10.24 -1.43 -2.47
CA LYS A 259 10.15 -0.73 -1.19
C LYS A 259 9.12 -1.41 -0.29
N PRO A 260 9.28 -1.39 1.05
CA PRO A 260 8.32 -1.99 1.99
C PRO A 260 6.86 -1.58 1.74
N SER A 261 6.61 -0.30 1.45
CA SER A 261 5.26 0.21 1.15
C SER A 261 4.63 -0.45 -0.08
N GLN A 262 5.44 -0.79 -1.08
CA GLN A 262 4.93 -1.44 -2.30
C GLN A 262 4.48 -2.87 -2.00
N ILE A 263 5.15 -3.58 -1.10
CA ILE A 263 4.73 -4.92 -0.68
C ILE A 263 3.48 -4.82 0.21
N LYS A 264 3.49 -3.91 1.19
CA LYS A 264 2.37 -3.72 2.12
C LYS A 264 1.04 -3.42 1.40
N ASN A 265 1.08 -2.66 0.31
CA ASN A 265 -0.11 -2.36 -0.49
C ASN A 265 -0.68 -3.56 -1.27
N HIS A 266 0.03 -4.70 -1.30
CA HIS A 266 -0.42 -5.95 -1.92
C HIS A 266 -0.74 -7.05 -0.91
N LEU A 267 -0.75 -6.70 0.37
CA LEU A 267 -1.07 -7.61 1.46
C LEU A 267 -2.44 -7.26 2.01
N TRP A 268 -3.24 -8.31 2.22
CA TRP A 268 -4.42 -8.25 3.06
C TRP A 268 -4.12 -9.07 4.31
N ILE A 269 -4.16 -8.44 5.49
CA ILE A 269 -3.76 -9.05 6.74
C ILE A 269 -4.91 -8.94 7.72
N PHE A 270 -5.29 -10.07 8.30
CA PHE A 270 -6.20 -10.15 9.44
C PHE A 270 -5.37 -10.41 10.68
N LEU A 271 -5.62 -9.65 11.75
CA LEU A 271 -4.96 -9.80 13.03
C LEU A 271 -6.02 -9.86 14.12
N ASN A 272 -5.95 -10.93 14.92
CA ASN A 272 -6.65 -11.05 16.18
C ASN A 272 -5.60 -11.17 17.27
N CYS A 273 -5.59 -10.25 18.24
CA CYS A 273 -4.58 -10.22 19.29
C CYS A 273 -5.10 -9.59 20.59
N LEU A 274 -4.49 -10.04 21.68
CA LEU A 274 -4.75 -9.64 23.04
C LEU A 274 -3.55 -8.83 23.54
N ILE A 275 -3.81 -7.62 24.01
CA ILE A 275 -2.77 -6.68 24.43
C ILE A 275 -3.10 -6.22 25.84
N GLU A 276 -2.10 -6.28 26.72
CA GLU A 276 -2.22 -5.79 28.09
C GLU A 276 -2.32 -4.26 28.12
N ASN A 277 -3.19 -3.71 28.97
CA ASN A 277 -3.25 -2.27 29.30
C ASN A 277 -3.30 -1.34 28.07
N LEU A 278 -4.21 -1.64 27.14
CA LEU A 278 -4.43 -0.93 25.86
C LEU A 278 -4.53 0.60 25.98
N ALA A 279 -3.66 1.34 25.31
CA ALA A 279 -3.72 2.81 25.23
C ALA A 279 -4.11 3.28 23.82
N PHE A 280 -5.08 4.20 23.73
CA PHE A 280 -5.58 4.74 22.46
C PHE A 280 -5.39 6.26 22.36
N ASP A 281 -5.56 6.82 21.15
CA ASP A 281 -5.52 8.27 20.91
C ASP A 281 -6.73 9.02 21.49
N SER A 282 -7.85 8.34 21.59
CA SER A 282 -9.16 8.92 21.87
C SER A 282 -10.13 7.88 22.45
N GLN A 283 -11.29 8.36 22.91
CA GLN A 283 -12.34 7.50 23.44
C GLN A 283 -12.97 6.59 22.38
N THR A 284 -12.89 6.94 21.08
CA THR A 284 -13.42 6.08 20.02
C THR A 284 -12.60 4.81 19.86
N LYS A 285 -11.37 4.78 20.40
CA LYS A 285 -10.43 3.64 20.36
C LYS A 285 -10.11 3.21 18.92
N ASP A 286 -10.20 4.14 17.98
CA ASP A 286 -9.84 3.89 16.59
C ASP A 286 -8.34 3.65 16.46
N THR A 287 -7.54 4.23 17.37
CA THR A 287 -6.09 4.23 17.24
C THR A 287 -5.28 3.80 18.44
N LEU A 288 -4.63 2.63 18.38
CA LEU A 288 -3.73 2.11 19.41
C LEU A 288 -2.40 2.89 19.46
N THR A 289 -2.14 3.61 20.54
CA THR A 289 -0.91 4.41 20.73
C THR A 289 0.17 3.68 21.54
N LEU A 290 -0.17 2.55 22.15
CA LEU A 290 0.74 1.77 22.98
C LEU A 290 1.97 1.29 22.19
N GLN A 291 3.15 1.38 22.81
CA GLN A 291 4.40 0.90 22.24
C GLN A 291 4.49 -0.62 22.30
N ARG A 292 5.13 -1.25 21.30
CA ARG A 292 5.25 -2.72 21.21
C ARG A 292 5.88 -3.37 22.43
N SER A 293 6.84 -2.69 23.07
CA SER A 293 7.52 -3.19 24.27
C SER A 293 6.57 -3.38 25.45
N ALA A 294 5.43 -2.70 25.46
CA ALA A 294 4.44 -2.74 26.53
C ALA A 294 3.27 -3.68 26.23
N PHE A 295 3.29 -4.47 25.16
CA PHE A 295 2.16 -5.32 24.78
C PHE A 295 1.96 -6.55 25.68
N GLY A 296 2.96 -6.90 26.48
CA GLY A 296 2.96 -8.14 27.27
C GLY A 296 3.22 -9.41 26.45
N SER A 297 3.05 -9.36 25.12
CA SER A 297 3.28 -10.47 24.20
C SER A 297 4.04 -10.03 22.93
N THR A 298 4.69 -10.98 22.26
CA THR A 298 5.35 -10.76 20.97
C THR A 298 4.71 -11.64 19.90
N ALA A 299 4.33 -11.02 18.77
CA ALA A 299 3.78 -11.74 17.64
C ALA A 299 4.87 -11.99 16.61
N VAL A 300 5.26 -13.26 16.45
CA VAL A 300 6.22 -13.72 15.44
C VAL A 300 5.53 -14.72 14.53
N LEU A 301 5.62 -14.53 13.22
CA LEU A 301 5.07 -15.49 12.26
C LEU A 301 5.93 -16.76 12.27
N SER A 302 5.26 -17.91 12.32
CA SER A 302 5.96 -19.20 12.23
C SER A 302 6.61 -19.37 10.86
N ASP A 303 7.79 -19.99 10.84
CA ASP A 303 8.50 -20.29 9.59
C ASP A 303 7.66 -21.13 8.63
N ALA A 304 6.82 -22.02 9.16
CA ALA A 304 5.89 -22.82 8.37
C ALA A 304 4.85 -21.94 7.65
N PHE A 305 4.29 -20.94 8.33
CA PHE A 305 3.36 -19.99 7.74
C PHE A 305 4.05 -19.14 6.66
N VAL A 306 5.24 -18.60 6.96
CA VAL A 306 6.02 -17.81 5.99
C VAL A 306 6.33 -18.63 4.74
N LYS A 307 6.76 -19.89 4.89
CA LYS A 307 7.03 -20.79 3.76
C LYS A 307 5.76 -21.06 2.93
N LYS A 308 4.59 -21.21 3.55
CA LYS A 308 3.31 -21.34 2.82
C LYS A 308 2.98 -20.06 2.05
N MET A 309 3.15 -18.89 2.67
CA MET A 309 2.91 -17.60 2.03
C MET A 309 3.83 -17.35 0.82
N LEU A 310 5.11 -17.69 0.93
CA LEU A 310 6.08 -17.55 -0.17
C LEU A 310 5.82 -18.50 -1.34
N LYS A 311 5.00 -19.54 -1.16
CA LYS A 311 4.53 -20.43 -2.25
C LYS A 311 3.31 -19.88 -3.00
N THR A 312 2.66 -18.83 -2.48
CA THR A 312 1.54 -18.18 -3.17
C THR A 312 2.03 -17.32 -4.33
N ASN A 313 1.10 -16.89 -5.18
CA ASN A 313 1.39 -16.03 -6.34
C ASN A 313 1.81 -14.59 -5.96
N ILE A 314 1.96 -14.28 -4.66
CA ILE A 314 2.30 -12.93 -4.20
C ILE A 314 3.66 -12.46 -4.74
N ILE A 315 4.65 -13.36 -4.78
CA ILE A 315 6.00 -13.03 -5.25
C ILE A 315 5.97 -12.64 -6.72
N ASP A 316 5.30 -13.46 -7.54
CA ASP A 316 5.21 -13.24 -8.99
C ASP A 316 4.37 -12.02 -9.33
N ASN A 317 3.28 -11.78 -8.60
CA ASN A 317 2.44 -10.59 -8.77
C ASN A 317 3.23 -9.30 -8.46
N ILE A 318 3.96 -9.27 -7.33
CA ILE A 318 4.78 -8.12 -6.97
C ILE A 318 5.93 -7.95 -7.96
N ALA A 319 6.61 -9.02 -8.35
CA ALA A 319 7.70 -8.98 -9.34
C ALA A 319 7.21 -8.44 -10.70
N LYS A 320 6.04 -8.89 -11.17
CA LYS A 320 5.41 -8.42 -12.40
C LYS A 320 5.11 -6.92 -12.34
N LEU A 321 4.53 -6.45 -11.24
CA LEU A 321 4.24 -5.02 -11.04
C LEU A 321 5.53 -4.17 -10.97
N MET A 322 6.56 -4.69 -10.30
CA MET A 322 7.87 -4.03 -10.26
C MET A 322 8.47 -3.90 -11.65
N LYS A 323 8.43 -4.97 -12.45
CA LYS A 323 8.90 -4.95 -13.84
C LYS A 323 8.16 -3.90 -14.68
N VAL A 324 6.83 -3.87 -14.61
CA VAL A 324 6.00 -2.86 -15.32
C VAL A 324 6.39 -1.44 -14.90
N LYS A 325 6.55 -1.20 -13.60
CA LYS A 325 6.92 0.12 -13.07
C LYS A 325 8.33 0.54 -13.51
N GLN A 326 9.28 -0.38 -13.58
CA GLN A 326 10.64 -0.08 -14.03
C GLN A 326 10.68 0.20 -15.54
N GLU A 327 9.94 -0.55 -16.35
CA GLU A 327 9.82 -0.29 -17.79
C GLU A 327 9.19 1.10 -18.05
N GLN A 328 8.22 1.53 -17.23
CA GLN A 328 7.71 2.90 -17.29
C GLN A 328 8.78 3.96 -16.98
N GLN A 329 9.75 3.67 -16.10
CA GLN A 329 10.88 4.59 -15.87
C GLN A 329 11.81 4.66 -17.08
N LEU A 330 12.12 3.53 -17.72
CA LEU A 330 12.93 3.51 -18.92
C LEU A 330 12.31 4.32 -20.06
N ARG A 331 10.98 4.32 -20.19
CA ARG A 331 10.26 5.13 -21.18
C ARG A 331 10.47 6.63 -21.00
N LYS A 332 10.78 7.10 -19.79
CA LYS A 332 11.05 8.53 -19.56
C LYS A 332 12.33 9.01 -20.24
N THR A 333 13.27 8.10 -20.52
CA THR A 333 14.51 8.44 -21.22
C THR A 333 14.46 8.15 -22.73
N ASP A 334 13.29 7.77 -23.26
CA ASP A 334 13.08 7.49 -24.68
C ASP A 334 13.36 8.68 -25.58
N GLY A 335 13.96 8.39 -26.74
CA GLY A 335 14.15 9.35 -27.80
C GLY A 335 12.91 9.48 -28.68
N TRP A 336 12.79 10.63 -29.32
CA TRP A 336 11.72 10.91 -30.28
C TRP A 336 12.33 11.39 -31.59
N TYR A 337 11.61 11.14 -32.69
CA TYR A 337 11.94 11.79 -33.95
C TYR A 337 11.83 13.30 -33.76
N SER A 338 12.92 14.02 -34.06
CA SER A 338 12.96 15.47 -34.04
C SER A 338 13.91 15.95 -35.13
N LYS A 339 13.47 16.96 -35.88
CA LYS A 339 14.29 17.67 -36.88
C LYS A 339 15.46 18.41 -36.23
N TRP A 340 15.32 18.79 -34.96
CA TRP A 340 16.34 19.52 -34.19
C TRP A 340 17.05 18.58 -33.22
N VAL A 341 18.39 18.59 -33.28
CA VAL A 341 19.25 17.89 -32.32
C VAL A 341 19.71 18.91 -31.30
N LYS A 342 19.47 18.69 -30.01
CA LYS A 342 20.27 19.34 -28.97
C LYS A 342 21.70 18.88 -29.19
N VAL A 343 22.57 19.77 -29.67
CA VAL A 343 24.00 19.50 -29.82
C VAL A 343 24.51 19.13 -28.42
N TYR A 344 24.76 17.85 -28.18
CA TYR A 344 25.37 17.44 -26.91
C TYR A 344 26.82 17.94 -26.94
N ILE A 345 27.15 18.80 -25.98
CA ILE A 345 28.51 19.30 -25.78
C ILE A 345 29.09 18.41 -24.70
N ASP A 346 30.26 17.84 -24.97
CA ASP A 346 30.94 17.04 -23.95
C ASP A 346 31.40 17.92 -22.77
N SER A 347 31.73 17.29 -21.65
CA SER A 347 32.29 17.93 -20.46
C SER A 347 33.66 18.62 -20.67
N ASN A 348 34.27 18.46 -21.86
CA ASN A 348 35.52 19.10 -22.28
C ASN A 348 35.26 20.26 -23.27
N GLY A 349 34.00 20.71 -23.40
CA GLY A 349 33.61 21.83 -24.28
C GLY A 349 33.55 21.49 -25.77
N ARG A 350 33.71 20.22 -26.16
CA ARG A 350 33.64 19.80 -27.57
C ARG A 350 32.17 19.64 -27.94
N ARG A 351 31.70 20.55 -28.80
CA ARG A 351 30.41 20.41 -29.50
C ARG A 351 30.41 19.08 -30.26
N PHE A 352 29.22 18.49 -30.44
CA PHE A 352 28.96 17.51 -31.50
C PHE A 352 29.52 18.06 -32.83
N CYS A 353 30.75 17.69 -33.08
CA CYS A 353 31.50 17.95 -34.29
C CYS A 353 31.88 16.56 -34.76
N LYS A 354 31.64 16.28 -36.05
CA LYS A 354 32.67 15.69 -36.90
C LYS A 354 33.84 15.03 -36.11
N GLY A 355 33.58 13.82 -35.61
CA GLY A 355 34.50 12.91 -34.89
C GLY A 355 35.10 13.45 -33.59
N ILE A 356 35.33 12.62 -32.58
CA ILE A 356 36.63 12.55 -31.87
C ILE A 356 36.80 11.10 -31.40
N GLY A 357 37.76 10.38 -31.98
CA GLY A 357 38.03 8.95 -31.73
C GLY A 357 38.55 8.28 -33.01
N CYS A 358 37.86 8.51 -34.13
CA CYS A 358 38.31 8.22 -35.50
C CYS A 358 38.32 9.52 -36.35
N GLN A 359 38.90 10.58 -35.81
CA GLN A 359 38.53 11.94 -36.22
C GLN A 359 39.01 12.34 -37.62
N ARG A 360 40.12 11.78 -38.08
CA ARG A 360 40.69 12.12 -39.40
C ARG A 360 39.92 11.49 -40.56
N VAL A 361 39.29 10.32 -40.36
CA VAL A 361 38.57 9.59 -41.42
C VAL A 361 37.16 10.14 -41.62
N VAL A 362 36.46 10.45 -40.53
CA VAL A 362 35.06 10.95 -40.58
C VAL A 362 34.97 12.36 -41.17
N ASN A 363 36.01 13.18 -41.05
CA ASN A 363 36.05 14.53 -41.61
C ASN A 363 35.99 14.59 -43.14
N CYS A 364 36.38 13.49 -43.81
CA CYS A 364 36.38 13.37 -45.27
C CYS A 364 35.03 12.89 -45.84
N TRP A 365 34.11 12.41 -45.00
CA TRP A 365 32.79 11.96 -45.45
C TRP A 365 31.85 13.17 -45.52
N LYS A 366 31.20 13.37 -46.68
CA LYS A 366 30.30 14.49 -46.98
C LYS A 366 29.19 14.64 -45.94
N ARG A 367 28.49 15.80 -45.97
CA ARG A 367 27.32 16.24 -45.16
C ARG A 367 26.22 15.20 -44.83
N SER A 368 26.26 14.01 -45.43
CA SER A 368 25.26 12.94 -45.35
C SER A 368 25.40 11.98 -44.15
N PHE A 369 26.54 11.96 -43.45
CA PHE A 369 26.76 11.06 -42.30
C PHE A 369 26.99 11.85 -41.01
N ARG A 370 26.42 11.37 -39.89
CA ARG A 370 26.62 11.92 -38.55
C ARG A 370 27.21 10.84 -37.64
N GLY A 371 28.37 11.12 -37.04
CA GLY A 371 29.08 10.19 -36.16
C GLY A 371 28.95 10.55 -34.69
N ILE A 372 28.97 9.54 -33.83
CA ILE A 372 28.93 9.65 -32.37
C ILE A 372 30.09 8.80 -31.85
N SER A 373 30.86 9.32 -30.90
CA SER A 373 31.92 8.55 -30.26
C SER A 373 31.42 7.99 -28.94
N LEU A 374 31.51 6.66 -28.78
CA LEU A 374 31.20 6.01 -27.51
C LEU A 374 32.32 6.22 -26.50
N ARG A 375 31.97 6.43 -25.23
CA ARG A 375 32.93 6.51 -24.12
C ARG A 375 33.17 5.12 -23.52
N GLY A 376 34.25 4.46 -23.96
CA GLY A 376 34.64 3.15 -23.44
C GLY A 376 33.68 2.01 -23.82
N LYS A 377 33.65 0.96 -23.01
CA LYS A 377 32.77 -0.20 -23.20
C LYS A 377 31.35 0.16 -22.78
N LEU A 378 30.36 -0.19 -23.62
CA LEU A 378 28.95 0.02 -23.30
C LEU A 378 28.53 -0.85 -22.10
N LEU A 379 27.64 -0.35 -21.25
CA LEU A 379 27.11 -1.13 -20.14
C LEU A 379 26.41 -2.40 -20.65
N ASN A 380 26.73 -3.56 -20.07
CA ASN A 380 26.02 -4.81 -20.37
C ASN A 380 24.60 -4.76 -19.80
N VAL A 381 23.62 -4.46 -20.65
CA VAL A 381 22.23 -4.21 -20.22
C VAL A 381 21.49 -5.46 -19.74
N ARG A 382 22.00 -6.66 -20.03
CA ARG A 382 21.42 -7.92 -19.54
C ARG A 382 21.82 -8.26 -18.11
N GLU A 383 22.93 -7.71 -17.62
CA GLU A 383 23.43 -7.91 -16.24
C GLU A 383 23.21 -6.67 -15.37
N ALA A 384 23.00 -5.51 -16.00
CA ALA A 384 22.75 -4.27 -15.32
C ALA A 384 21.32 -4.19 -14.79
N ASN A 385 21.17 -3.62 -13.60
CA ASN A 385 19.86 -3.28 -13.09
C ASN A 385 19.27 -2.11 -13.88
N LEU A 386 17.93 -2.01 -13.90
CA LEU A 386 17.25 -0.97 -14.69
C LEU A 386 17.56 0.46 -14.25
N LYS A 387 17.97 0.66 -12.98
CA LYS A 387 18.42 1.96 -12.48
C LYS A 387 19.75 2.36 -13.12
N GLN A 388 20.72 1.45 -13.17
CA GLN A 388 22.00 1.63 -13.85
C GLN A 388 21.80 1.93 -15.33
N VAL A 389 20.89 1.23 -16.00
CA VAL A 389 20.56 1.50 -17.41
C VAL A 389 19.92 2.88 -17.59
N SER A 390 19.00 3.27 -16.71
CA SER A 390 18.32 4.57 -16.77
C SER A 390 19.23 5.75 -16.42
N GLU A 391 20.21 5.56 -15.54
CA GLU A 391 21.18 6.58 -15.12
C GLU A 391 22.40 6.63 -16.06
N ASN A 392 22.60 5.62 -16.90
CA ASN A 392 23.68 5.59 -17.86
C ASN A 392 23.47 6.63 -18.97
N GLN A 393 24.28 7.69 -18.92
CA GLN A 393 24.21 8.79 -19.87
C GLN A 393 24.47 8.35 -21.31
N GLU A 394 25.34 7.36 -21.54
CA GLU A 394 25.69 6.90 -22.89
C GLU A 394 24.49 6.19 -23.56
N ILE A 395 23.82 5.30 -22.82
CA ILE A 395 22.59 4.64 -23.29
C ILE A 395 21.50 5.68 -23.56
N ASN A 396 21.31 6.64 -22.65
CA ASN A 396 20.33 7.70 -22.85
C ASN A 396 20.67 8.57 -24.07
N ASN A 397 21.94 8.89 -24.29
CA ASN A 397 22.39 9.62 -25.48
C ASN A 397 22.08 8.82 -26.76
N ILE A 398 22.38 7.52 -26.79
CA ILE A 398 22.06 6.64 -27.93
C ILE A 398 20.55 6.62 -28.20
N LYS A 399 19.74 6.39 -27.16
CA LYS A 399 18.26 6.38 -27.25
C LYS A 399 17.73 7.67 -27.82
N GLN A 400 18.19 8.81 -27.28
CA GLN A 400 17.84 10.11 -27.80
C GLN A 400 18.27 10.21 -29.25
N ILE A 401 19.56 10.10 -29.57
CA ILE A 401 20.12 10.35 -30.91
C ILE A 401 19.43 9.52 -31.99
N LEU A 402 19.21 8.22 -31.75
CA LEU A 402 18.56 7.35 -32.73
C LEU A 402 17.03 7.51 -32.74
N GLY A 403 16.42 8.04 -31.68
CA GLY A 403 14.96 8.10 -31.53
C GLY A 403 14.36 6.77 -31.09
N LEU A 404 15.04 6.06 -30.19
CA LEU A 404 14.62 4.74 -29.71
C LEU A 404 13.56 4.86 -28.61
N GLN A 405 12.53 4.02 -28.70
CA GLN A 405 11.35 4.00 -27.85
C GLN A 405 11.10 2.57 -27.33
N HIS A 406 10.97 2.39 -26.01
CA HIS A 406 10.79 1.04 -25.45
C HIS A 406 9.39 0.48 -25.74
N ARG A 407 9.33 -0.84 -25.95
CA ARG A 407 8.13 -1.59 -26.39
C ARG A 407 7.56 -1.15 -27.74
N LYS A 408 8.35 -0.47 -28.56
CA LYS A 408 7.98 -0.22 -29.94
C LYS A 408 8.45 -1.38 -30.80
N GLU A 409 7.54 -1.95 -31.58
CA GLU A 409 7.90 -2.87 -32.64
C GLU A 409 8.23 -2.07 -33.91
N TYR A 410 9.49 -2.14 -34.34
CA TYR A 410 9.99 -1.42 -35.50
C TYR A 410 9.79 -2.25 -36.76
N LYS A 411 8.79 -1.89 -37.56
CA LYS A 411 8.55 -2.46 -38.90
C LYS A 411 9.37 -1.77 -40.00
N GLY A 412 9.86 -0.56 -39.71
CA GLY A 412 10.66 0.27 -40.60
C GLY A 412 11.38 1.35 -39.82
N THR A 413 12.10 2.22 -40.54
CA THR A 413 13.01 3.21 -39.94
C THR A 413 12.43 4.63 -39.91
N GLU A 414 11.19 4.82 -40.36
CA GLU A 414 10.52 6.13 -40.45
C GLU A 414 10.41 6.86 -39.11
N SER A 415 10.25 6.09 -38.03
CA SER A 415 10.12 6.66 -36.69
C SER A 415 11.46 6.91 -35.98
N LEU A 416 12.57 6.49 -36.60
CA LEU A 416 13.92 6.73 -36.13
C LEU A 416 14.47 8.00 -36.77
N ARG A 417 15.49 8.58 -36.16
CA ARG A 417 16.21 9.71 -36.77
C ARG A 417 17.14 9.31 -37.90
N TYR A 418 17.61 8.07 -37.87
CA TYR A 418 18.55 7.54 -38.85
C TYR A 418 18.03 6.21 -39.38
N GLY A 419 18.09 6.03 -40.70
CA GLY A 419 17.69 4.80 -41.39
C GLY A 419 18.66 3.64 -41.17
N SER A 420 19.91 3.94 -40.81
CA SER A 420 20.95 2.94 -40.61
C SER A 420 21.94 3.40 -39.54
N LEU A 421 22.46 2.43 -38.80
CA LEU A 421 23.51 2.54 -37.80
C LEU A 421 24.76 1.83 -38.32
N MET A 422 25.87 2.57 -38.40
CA MET A 422 27.17 2.02 -38.78
C MET A 422 28.08 1.98 -37.56
N VAL A 423 28.63 0.81 -37.27
CA VAL A 423 29.59 0.61 -36.17
C VAL A 423 30.99 0.71 -36.74
N MET A 424 31.75 1.67 -36.22
CA MET A 424 33.16 1.89 -36.56
C MET A 424 34.00 1.66 -35.30
N THR A 425 34.91 0.70 -35.35
CA THR A 425 35.87 0.43 -34.30
C THR A 425 37.22 0.14 -34.93
N ASP A 426 38.29 0.27 -34.14
CA ASP A 426 39.60 -0.25 -34.54
C ASP A 426 39.52 -1.77 -34.75
N GLN A 427 40.46 -2.37 -35.50
CA GLN A 427 40.42 -3.82 -35.83
C GLN A 427 41.23 -4.64 -34.82
N ASP A 428 41.00 -4.39 -33.53
CA ASP A 428 41.68 -5.06 -32.41
C ASP A 428 40.73 -6.01 -31.67
N HIS A 429 41.23 -6.84 -30.76
CA HIS A 429 40.39 -7.79 -30.01
C HIS A 429 39.29 -7.10 -29.17
N ASP A 430 39.60 -5.97 -28.51
CA ASP A 430 38.62 -5.19 -27.72
C ASP A 430 37.47 -4.60 -28.57
N SER A 431 37.69 -4.46 -29.87
CA SER A 431 36.70 -3.93 -30.80
C SER A 431 35.50 -4.85 -30.97
N SER A 432 35.74 -6.16 -30.97
CA SER A 432 34.71 -7.20 -31.05
C SER A 432 33.78 -7.15 -29.83
N HIS A 433 34.35 -6.87 -28.67
CA HIS A 433 33.61 -6.76 -27.41
C HIS A 433 32.68 -5.54 -27.41
N ILE A 434 33.16 -4.37 -27.85
CA ILE A 434 32.32 -3.16 -27.96
C ILE A 434 31.16 -3.37 -28.94
N LYS A 435 31.43 -4.01 -30.09
CA LYS A 435 30.39 -4.41 -31.06
C LYS A 435 29.36 -5.33 -30.41
N GLY A 436 29.82 -6.38 -29.72
CA GLY A 436 28.97 -7.34 -29.02
C GLY A 436 28.04 -6.66 -28.00
N LEU A 437 28.57 -5.74 -27.19
CA LEU A 437 27.77 -5.02 -26.19
C LEU A 437 26.71 -4.10 -26.83
N LEU A 438 27.02 -3.44 -27.95
CA LEU A 438 26.04 -2.63 -28.68
C LEU A 438 24.95 -3.47 -29.33
N ILE A 439 25.31 -4.61 -29.94
CA ILE A 439 24.35 -5.55 -30.50
C ILE A 439 23.47 -6.13 -29.40
N ASN A 440 24.05 -6.52 -28.27
CA ASN A 440 23.33 -6.98 -27.08
C ASN A 440 22.34 -5.94 -26.56
N PHE A 441 22.73 -4.66 -26.52
CA PHE A 441 21.82 -3.56 -26.17
C PHE A 441 20.62 -3.44 -27.12
N LEU A 442 20.88 -3.47 -28.44
CA LEU A 442 19.84 -3.37 -29.46
C LEU A 442 18.92 -4.59 -29.46
N GLU A 443 19.47 -5.79 -29.31
CA GLU A 443 18.71 -7.03 -29.28
C GLU A 443 17.83 -7.10 -28.03
N HIS A 444 18.35 -6.72 -26.86
CA HIS A 444 17.62 -6.85 -25.60
C HIS A 444 16.40 -5.91 -25.53
N TYR A 445 16.54 -4.65 -25.95
CA TYR A 445 15.46 -3.65 -25.86
C TYR A 445 14.69 -3.42 -27.15
N TYR A 446 15.31 -3.65 -28.31
CA TYR A 446 14.77 -3.31 -29.63
C TYR A 446 15.00 -4.42 -30.68
N PRO A 447 14.63 -5.69 -30.39
CA PRO A 447 14.97 -6.83 -31.25
C PRO A 447 14.45 -6.71 -32.68
N SER A 448 13.29 -6.05 -32.85
CA SER A 448 12.70 -5.78 -34.18
C SER A 448 13.59 -4.96 -35.09
N LEU A 449 14.44 -4.05 -34.56
CA LEU A 449 15.37 -3.26 -35.36
C LEU A 449 16.44 -4.11 -36.04
N LEU A 450 16.93 -5.15 -35.36
CA LEU A 450 17.94 -6.05 -35.92
C LEU A 450 17.37 -6.97 -37.00
N LYS A 451 16.04 -7.12 -37.08
CA LYS A 451 15.37 -7.86 -38.14
C LYS A 451 15.32 -7.07 -39.45
N LEU A 452 15.31 -5.73 -39.40
CA LEU A 452 15.28 -4.85 -40.57
C LEU A 452 16.53 -5.00 -41.43
N SER A 453 16.35 -5.28 -42.73
CA SER A 453 17.46 -5.36 -43.67
C SER A 453 18.09 -3.98 -43.89
N GLY A 454 19.39 -3.86 -43.65
CA GLY A 454 20.13 -2.61 -43.86
C GLY A 454 20.05 -1.62 -42.70
N PHE A 455 19.59 -2.03 -41.52
CA PHE A 455 19.66 -1.17 -40.33
C PHE A 455 21.05 -1.13 -39.70
N LEU A 456 21.70 -2.28 -39.47
CA LEU A 456 23.02 -2.34 -38.83
C LEU A 456 24.13 -2.69 -39.82
N PHE A 457 25.14 -1.84 -39.91
CA PHE A 457 26.33 -2.01 -40.74
C PHE A 457 27.61 -1.97 -39.89
N GLU A 458 28.66 -2.58 -40.40
CA GLU A 458 30.02 -2.45 -39.85
C GLU A 458 30.96 -1.89 -40.89
N PHE A 459 31.82 -1.00 -40.40
CA PHE A 459 32.93 -0.48 -41.17
C PHE A 459 34.20 -1.24 -40.81
N ILE A 460 34.78 -1.92 -41.80
CA ILE A 460 36.01 -2.69 -41.62
C ILE A 460 37.17 -1.92 -42.26
N THR A 461 38.20 -1.64 -41.47
CA THR A 461 39.46 -1.04 -41.96
C THR A 461 40.44 -2.12 -42.39
N PRO A 462 41.25 -1.90 -43.44
CA PRO A 462 42.29 -2.85 -43.84
C PRO A 462 43.31 -3.06 -42.72
N ILE A 463 43.70 -4.31 -42.47
CA ILE A 463 44.60 -4.70 -41.37
C ILE A 463 46.07 -4.41 -41.73
N VAL A 464 46.46 -4.63 -42.99
CA VAL A 464 47.84 -4.43 -43.46
C VAL A 464 47.84 -3.66 -44.77
N LYS A 465 48.73 -2.67 -44.88
CA LYS A 465 48.98 -1.93 -46.11
C LYS A 465 50.40 -2.19 -46.60
N ASN A 466 50.55 -2.94 -47.69
CA ASN A 466 51.85 -3.15 -48.32
C ASN A 466 52.27 -1.91 -49.13
N MET A 467 53.44 -1.35 -48.84
CA MET A 467 54.03 -0.24 -49.60
C MET A 467 55.35 -0.68 -50.22
N LYS A 468 55.42 -0.77 -51.55
CA LYS A 468 56.70 -0.91 -52.27
C LYS A 468 57.41 0.45 -52.32
N HIS A 469 58.69 0.48 -51.97
CA HIS A 469 59.51 1.69 -51.97
C HIS A 469 59.52 2.32 -53.38
N GLY A 470 59.23 3.63 -53.48
CA GLY A 470 59.25 4.38 -54.74
C GLY A 470 58.07 4.20 -55.71
N LYS A 471 57.03 3.38 -55.40
CA LYS A 471 55.82 3.27 -56.24
C LYS A 471 54.56 3.69 -55.48
N ARG A 472 53.61 4.35 -56.17
CA ARG A 472 52.27 4.59 -55.61
C ARG A 472 51.65 3.23 -55.23
N PRO A 473 50.98 3.12 -54.06
CA PRO A 473 50.47 1.85 -53.59
C PRO A 473 49.51 1.22 -54.59
N THR A 474 49.82 0.01 -55.08
CA THR A 474 48.84 -0.87 -55.71
C THR A 474 47.82 -1.25 -54.63
N THR A 475 46.57 -0.87 -54.83
CA THR A 475 45.47 -0.97 -53.86
C THR A 475 45.40 -2.36 -53.20
N VAL A 476 45.93 -2.47 -51.98
CA VAL A 476 45.63 -3.59 -51.09
C VAL A 476 44.32 -3.22 -50.39
N GLU A 477 43.30 -4.07 -50.60
CA GLU A 477 41.90 -4.00 -50.14
C GLU A 477 41.36 -2.63 -49.67
N LYS A 478 40.38 -2.10 -50.40
CA LYS A 478 39.62 -0.91 -49.96
C LYS A 478 38.80 -1.26 -48.72
N ALA A 479 38.62 -0.29 -47.81
CA ALA A 479 37.64 -0.41 -46.72
C ALA A 479 36.27 -0.81 -47.28
N ARG A 480 35.64 -1.81 -46.68
CA ARG A 480 34.34 -2.35 -47.11
C ARG A 480 33.31 -2.11 -46.02
N ILE A 481 32.10 -1.73 -46.44
CA ILE A 481 30.91 -1.78 -45.61
C ILE A 481 30.40 -3.20 -45.71
N SER A 482 30.39 -3.93 -44.59
CA SER A 482 29.96 -5.31 -44.59
C SER A 482 28.62 -5.49 -43.89
N ASN A 483 27.82 -6.42 -44.42
CA ASN A 483 26.62 -6.94 -43.77
C ASN A 483 26.95 -8.11 -42.82
N THR A 484 28.22 -8.48 -42.59
CA THR A 484 28.59 -9.60 -41.71
C THR A 484 28.05 -9.44 -40.30
N THR A 485 27.95 -8.22 -39.79
CA THR A 485 27.38 -7.89 -38.48
C THR A 485 25.91 -8.28 -38.39
N ARG A 486 25.17 -8.26 -39.51
CA ARG A 486 23.80 -8.78 -39.58
C ARG A 486 23.78 -10.30 -39.46
N ILE A 487 24.73 -10.98 -40.09
CA ILE A 487 24.85 -12.44 -40.00
C ILE A 487 25.19 -12.83 -38.56
N TRP A 488 26.10 -12.10 -37.91
CA TRP A 488 26.41 -12.29 -36.49
C TRP A 488 25.25 -11.94 -35.56
N ALA A 489 24.54 -10.83 -35.78
CA ALA A 489 23.39 -10.44 -34.98
C ALA A 489 22.21 -11.43 -35.14
N ARG A 490 21.98 -11.94 -36.36
CA ARG A 490 20.99 -13.00 -36.61
C ARG A 490 21.44 -14.32 -36.02
N ALA A 491 22.69 -14.72 -36.20
CA ALA A 491 23.23 -15.94 -35.61
C ALA A 491 23.18 -15.89 -34.08
N LEU A 492 23.49 -14.74 -33.46
CA LEU A 492 23.36 -14.55 -32.02
C LEU A 492 21.90 -14.63 -31.57
N ALA A 493 20.97 -13.94 -32.25
CA ALA A 493 19.54 -14.02 -31.96
C ALA A 493 19.01 -15.46 -32.09
N THR A 494 19.38 -16.18 -33.15
CA THR A 494 18.98 -17.58 -33.40
C THR A 494 19.63 -18.56 -32.42
N THR A 495 20.89 -18.34 -32.02
CA THR A 495 21.56 -19.17 -31.01
C THR A 495 20.95 -18.95 -29.63
N LEU A 496 20.54 -17.72 -29.30
CA LEU A 496 19.85 -17.40 -28.04
C LEU A 496 18.41 -17.91 -28.02
N GLU A 497 17.69 -17.87 -29.14
CA GLU A 497 16.34 -18.46 -29.29
C GLU A 497 16.39 -20.00 -29.21
N ASN A 498 17.40 -20.65 -29.83
CA ASN A 498 17.49 -22.12 -29.88
C ASN A 498 18.08 -22.76 -28.62
N ASN A 499 19.00 -22.09 -27.92
CA ASN A 499 19.65 -22.68 -26.75
C ASN A 499 18.86 -22.58 -25.45
N ASN A 500 17.67 -21.97 -25.44
CA ASN A 500 16.85 -21.82 -24.24
C ASN A 500 17.71 -21.41 -23.02
N ILE A 501 18.69 -20.51 -23.23
CA ILE A 501 19.55 -19.98 -22.16
C ILE A 501 18.69 -18.98 -21.39
N ALA A 502 17.71 -19.53 -20.69
CA ALA A 502 17.20 -18.98 -19.47
C ALA A 502 18.35 -19.05 -18.45
N HIS A 503 18.94 -17.88 -18.20
CA HIS A 503 19.67 -17.55 -16.97
C HIS A 503 21.01 -18.22 -16.69
#